data_AF-A0A955XI89-F1
#
_entry.id   AF-A0A955XI89-F1
#
_cell.length_a   1.000
_cell.length_b   1.000
_cell.length_c   1.000
_cell.angle_alpha   90.00
_cell.angle_beta   90.00
_cell.angle_gamma   90.00
#
_symmetry.space_group_name_H-M   'P 1'
#
loop_
_entity.id
_entity.type
_entity.pdbx_description
1 polymer ?
#
loop_
_entity_poly.entity_id
_entity_poly.type
_entity_poly.pdbx_seq_one_letter_code
_entity_poly.pdbx_strand_id
1 'polypeptide(L)'
;MKYARAGRGLTDGSRRSSDIPAPLGPAERVRLWLSYQRYGLLMTGLPTLIWSAIVWSWPGAWWAWIPLAALALWFVRHAIEILGRFPRKMRATLLADRRIAAGRFHPRTIRRYCGDPCFRVVAREILRRAGIPPDERRALIERYAEEEAERGHTLVFARADGSVQIRVDGKQIRRLPQPGAIAPVQQGE
;
A
#
# COMPACT_ATOMS: atom_id res chain seq x y z
N MET A 1 13.86 20.67 23.70
CA MET A 1 14.37 21.18 22.41
C MET A 1 13.22 21.58 21.50
N LYS A 2 13.39 22.71 20.82
CA LYS A 2 12.38 23.60 20.21
C LYS A 2 11.61 22.97 19.03
N TYR A 3 10.28 23.02 19.07
CA TYR A 3 9.45 23.10 17.86
C TYR A 3 8.75 24.46 17.87
N ALA A 4 9.47 25.48 17.39
CA ALA A 4 8.96 26.82 17.21
C ALA A 4 9.14 27.24 15.75
N ARG A 5 8.03 27.67 15.15
CA ARG A 5 7.87 28.51 13.95
C ARG A 5 8.46 28.02 12.62
N ALA A 6 7.55 27.56 11.77
CA ALA A 6 7.45 28.04 10.40
C ALA A 6 5.97 28.31 10.06
N GLY A 7 5.47 29.46 10.54
CA GLY A 7 4.26 30.06 10.02
C GLY A 7 4.65 31.21 9.10
N ARG A 8 4.34 31.10 7.81
CA ARG A 8 4.10 32.22 6.88
C ARG A 8 3.45 31.68 5.60
N GLY A 9 2.20 32.09 5.38
CA GLY A 9 1.35 31.66 4.27
C GLY A 9 -0.10 31.41 4.69
N LEU A 10 -0.65 32.28 5.55
CA LEU A 10 -2.01 32.19 6.08
C LEU A 10 -2.68 33.56 5.94
N THR A 11 -2.83 34.02 4.70
CA THR A 11 -3.68 35.15 4.31
C THR A 11 -4.20 34.90 2.90
N ASP A 12 -5.18 34.00 2.79
CA ASP A 12 -6.25 34.22 1.82
C ASP A 12 -7.57 33.74 2.46
N GLY A 13 -8.37 34.72 2.84
CA GLY A 13 -9.64 34.59 3.53
C GLY A 13 -10.76 34.23 2.56
N SER A 14 -10.70 33.03 1.98
CA SER A 14 -11.80 32.47 1.17
C SER A 14 -12.03 30.97 1.39
N ARG A 15 -11.65 30.44 2.56
CA ARG A 15 -12.02 29.07 2.95
C ARG A 15 -13.52 28.98 3.21
N ARG A 16 -14.26 28.69 2.14
CA ARG A 16 -15.66 28.25 2.13
C ARG A 16 -15.88 27.25 3.26
N SER A 17 -16.58 27.69 4.28
CA SER A 17 -17.07 26.92 5.41
C SER A 17 -18.31 26.07 5.07
N SER A 18 -18.58 25.81 3.79
CA SER A 18 -19.79 25.13 3.32
C SER A 18 -19.56 23.90 2.44
N ASP A 19 -18.32 23.46 2.23
CA ASP A 19 -18.05 22.21 1.53
C ASP A 19 -18.13 21.03 2.50
N ILE A 20 -19.37 20.69 2.90
CA ILE A 20 -19.65 19.29 3.26
C ILE A 20 -19.15 18.47 2.07
N PRO A 21 -18.23 17.51 2.26
CA PRO A 21 -17.68 16.75 1.14
C PRO A 21 -18.87 16.12 0.39
N ALA A 22 -19.07 16.55 -0.85
CA ALA A 22 -20.13 16.04 -1.70
C ALA A 22 -20.07 14.51 -1.69
N PRO A 23 -21.22 13.82 -1.71
CA PRO A 23 -21.24 12.36 -1.74
C PRO A 23 -20.31 11.87 -2.86
N LEU A 24 -19.37 10.97 -2.51
CA LEU A 24 -18.38 10.43 -3.44
C LEU A 24 -19.04 10.07 -4.77
N GLY A 25 -18.69 10.82 -5.83
CA GLY A 25 -19.21 10.58 -7.17
C GLY A 25 -18.85 9.18 -7.66
N PRO A 26 -19.64 8.60 -8.60
CA PRO A 26 -19.43 7.23 -9.07
C PRO A 26 -18.02 7.01 -9.63
N ALA A 27 -17.47 7.98 -10.37
CA ALA A 27 -16.11 7.93 -10.90
C ALA A 27 -15.04 7.88 -9.79
N GLU A 28 -15.22 8.61 -8.70
CA GLU A 28 -14.27 8.59 -7.58
C GLU A 28 -14.36 7.29 -6.79
N ARG A 29 -15.56 6.69 -6.67
CA ARG A 29 -15.72 5.35 -6.11
C ARG A 29 -15.00 4.28 -6.95
N VAL A 30 -15.13 4.34 -8.27
CA VAL A 30 -14.44 3.42 -9.18
C VAL A 30 -12.92 3.61 -9.09
N ARG A 31 -12.43 4.85 -9.07
CA ARG A 31 -10.99 5.13 -8.90
C ARG A 31 -10.47 4.63 -7.55
N LEU A 32 -11.22 4.84 -6.47
CA LEU A 32 -10.87 4.32 -5.14
C LEU A 32 -10.86 2.80 -5.13
N TRP A 33 -11.86 2.18 -5.76
CA TRP A 33 -11.94 0.73 -5.91
C TRP A 33 -10.74 0.19 -6.68
N LEU A 34 -10.43 0.74 -7.86
CA LEU A 34 -9.27 0.33 -8.66
C LEU A 34 -7.96 0.54 -7.89
N SER A 35 -7.81 1.68 -7.22
CA SER A 35 -6.59 1.97 -6.44
C SER A 35 -6.42 1.01 -5.26
N TYR A 36 -7.52 0.58 -4.63
CA TYR A 36 -7.49 -0.37 -3.52
C TYR A 36 -7.35 -1.82 -3.97
N GLN A 37 -7.81 -2.14 -5.19
CA GLN A 37 -7.72 -3.46 -5.80
C GLN A 37 -6.48 -3.67 -6.66
N ARG A 38 -5.72 -2.62 -7.00
CA ARG A 38 -4.50 -2.73 -7.84
C ARG A 38 -3.53 -3.82 -7.33
N TYR A 39 -3.38 -3.96 -6.03
CA TYR A 39 -2.51 -4.99 -5.45
C TYR A 39 -3.14 -6.39 -5.52
N GLY A 40 -4.46 -6.50 -5.30
CA GLY A 40 -5.20 -7.75 -5.49
C GLY A 40 -5.18 -8.21 -6.95
N LEU A 41 -5.38 -7.27 -7.89
CA LEU A 41 -5.32 -7.51 -9.33
C LEU A 41 -3.93 -7.92 -9.80
N LEU A 42 -2.87 -7.37 -9.21
CA LEU A 42 -1.50 -7.85 -9.48
C LEU A 42 -1.30 -9.27 -8.95
N MET A 43 -1.77 -9.55 -7.75
CA MET A 43 -1.67 -10.88 -7.13
C MET A 43 -2.51 -11.94 -7.82
N THR A 44 -3.58 -11.57 -8.53
CA THR A 44 -4.36 -12.53 -9.36
C THR A 44 -3.84 -12.58 -10.79
N GLY A 45 -3.49 -11.44 -11.38
CA GLY A 45 -3.11 -11.33 -12.80
C GLY A 45 -1.78 -12.01 -13.11
N LEU A 46 -0.77 -11.83 -12.26
CA LEU A 46 0.57 -12.39 -12.51
C LEU A 46 0.57 -13.93 -12.48
N PRO A 47 -0.04 -14.59 -11.46
CA PRO A 47 -0.14 -16.04 -11.46
C PRO A 47 -1.01 -16.56 -12.60
N THR A 48 -2.09 -15.87 -12.95
CA THR A 48 -2.96 -16.27 -14.07
C THR A 48 -2.18 -16.26 -15.39
N LEU A 49 -1.39 -15.21 -15.64
CA LEU A 49 -0.52 -15.10 -16.81
C LEU A 49 0.50 -16.25 -16.89
N ILE A 50 1.21 -16.49 -15.79
CA ILE A 50 2.20 -17.58 -15.69
C ILE A 50 1.50 -18.93 -15.95
N TRP A 51 0.34 -19.15 -15.34
CA TRP A 51 -0.43 -20.38 -15.52
C TRP A 51 -0.85 -20.58 -16.97
N SER A 52 -1.40 -19.56 -17.63
CA SER A 52 -1.76 -19.63 -19.05
C SER A 52 -0.56 -19.89 -19.96
N ALA A 53 0.60 -19.32 -19.66
CA ALA A 53 1.82 -19.55 -20.43
C ALA A 53 2.32 -20.99 -20.30
N ILE A 54 2.24 -21.58 -19.09
CA ILE A 54 2.62 -22.98 -18.84
C ILE A 54 1.67 -23.93 -19.55
N VAL A 55 0.36 -23.70 -19.45
CA VAL A 55 -0.68 -24.50 -20.10
C VAL A 55 -0.53 -24.46 -21.62
N TRP A 56 -0.24 -23.29 -22.20
CA TRP A 56 -0.01 -23.13 -23.63
C TRP A 56 1.24 -23.85 -24.11
N SER A 57 2.32 -23.79 -23.32
CA SER A 57 3.60 -24.35 -23.72
C SER A 57 3.59 -25.87 -23.67
N TRP A 58 3.07 -26.48 -22.58
CA TRP A 58 3.19 -27.91 -22.31
C TRP A 58 1.83 -28.60 -22.07
N PRO A 59 1.01 -28.79 -23.11
CA PRO A 59 -0.34 -29.35 -22.97
C PRO A 59 -0.37 -30.82 -22.51
N GLY A 60 0.70 -31.59 -22.74
CA GLY A 60 0.78 -33.02 -22.39
C GLY A 60 1.18 -33.33 -20.95
N ALA A 61 1.62 -32.34 -20.18
CA ALA A 61 2.20 -32.55 -18.85
C ALA A 61 1.15 -32.61 -17.73
N TRP A 62 0.07 -33.39 -17.88
CA TRP A 62 -1.10 -33.42 -16.97
C TRP A 62 -0.75 -33.58 -15.48
N TRP A 63 0.33 -34.30 -15.16
CA TRP A 63 0.83 -34.49 -13.80
C TRP A 63 1.31 -33.18 -13.15
N ALA A 64 1.79 -32.21 -13.92
CA ALA A 64 2.19 -30.89 -13.43
C ALA A 64 1.00 -29.98 -13.09
N TRP A 65 -0.21 -30.33 -13.52
CA TRP A 65 -1.41 -29.50 -13.32
C TRP A 65 -1.92 -29.60 -11.89
N ILE A 66 -1.71 -30.73 -11.22
CA ILE A 66 -2.12 -30.96 -9.83
C ILE A 66 -1.40 -30.00 -8.86
N PRO A 67 -0.05 -29.91 -8.83
CA PRO A 67 0.62 -28.95 -7.98
C PRO A 67 0.33 -27.49 -8.40
N LEU A 68 0.17 -27.23 -9.70
CA LEU A 68 -0.23 -25.91 -10.19
C LEU A 68 -1.63 -25.49 -9.70
N ALA A 69 -2.59 -26.42 -9.70
CA ALA A 69 -3.95 -26.17 -9.24
C ALA A 69 -3.98 -25.89 -7.73
N ALA A 70 -3.20 -26.64 -6.94
CA ALA A 70 -3.04 -26.39 -5.51
C ALA A 70 -2.45 -24.99 -5.24
N LEU A 71 -1.43 -24.61 -6.00
CA LEU A 71 -0.83 -23.27 -5.91
C LEU A 71 -1.83 -22.17 -6.30
N ALA A 72 -2.58 -22.38 -7.39
CA ALA A 72 -3.63 -21.45 -7.83
C ALA A 72 -4.72 -21.27 -6.77
N LEU A 73 -5.19 -22.36 -6.15
CA LEU A 73 -6.15 -22.33 -5.03
C LEU A 73 -5.62 -21.52 -3.85
N TRP A 74 -4.34 -21.69 -3.50
CA TRP A 74 -3.70 -20.91 -2.45
C TRP A 74 -3.68 -19.40 -2.78
N PHE A 75 -3.30 -19.03 -4.00
CA PHE A 75 -3.34 -17.64 -4.46
C PHE A 75 -4.76 -17.07 -4.48
N VAL A 76 -5.75 -17.83 -4.97
CA VAL A 76 -7.16 -17.40 -5.02
C VAL A 76 -7.69 -17.15 -3.62
N ARG A 77 -7.43 -18.06 -2.68
CA ARG A 77 -7.80 -17.87 -1.27
C ARG A 77 -7.19 -16.58 -0.71
N HIS A 78 -5.91 -16.33 -0.94
CA HIS A 78 -5.25 -15.14 -0.44
C HIS A 78 -5.75 -13.85 -1.11
N ALA A 79 -6.04 -13.92 -2.41
CA ALA A 79 -6.69 -12.83 -3.14
C ALA A 79 -8.07 -12.51 -2.54
N ILE A 80 -8.90 -13.51 -2.23
CA ILE A 80 -10.21 -13.33 -1.59
C ILE A 80 -10.05 -12.63 -0.23
N GLU A 81 -9.08 -13.03 0.59
CA GLU A 81 -8.80 -12.38 1.87
C GLU A 81 -8.40 -10.90 1.70
N ILE A 82 -7.60 -10.58 0.68
CA ILE A 82 -7.19 -9.20 0.36
C ILE A 82 -8.39 -8.39 -0.17
N LEU A 83 -9.17 -8.95 -1.09
CA LEU A 83 -10.35 -8.33 -1.69
C LEU A 83 -11.44 -8.10 -0.63
N GLY A 84 -11.63 -9.05 0.29
CA GLY A 84 -12.59 -8.99 1.39
C GLY A 84 -12.30 -7.88 2.42
N ARG A 85 -11.10 -7.30 2.42
CA ARG A 85 -10.76 -6.13 3.25
C ARG A 85 -11.28 -4.81 2.67
N PHE A 86 -11.82 -4.79 1.45
CA PHE A 86 -12.37 -3.59 0.81
C PHE A 86 -13.37 -2.79 1.67
N PRO A 87 -14.42 -3.38 2.27
CA PRO A 87 -15.35 -2.64 3.13
C PRO A 87 -14.66 -1.99 4.33
N ARG A 88 -13.62 -2.63 4.89
CA ARG A 88 -12.81 -2.04 5.97
C ARG A 88 -12.00 -0.85 5.48
N LYS A 89 -11.37 -0.95 4.31
CA LYS A 89 -10.63 0.16 3.67
C LYS A 89 -11.56 1.34 3.40
N MET A 90 -12.74 1.10 2.84
CA MET A 90 -13.72 2.14 2.54
C MET A 90 -14.25 2.82 3.82
N ARG A 91 -14.59 2.04 4.86
CA ARG A 91 -15.01 2.60 6.15
C ARG A 91 -13.94 3.49 6.77
N ALA A 92 -12.66 3.11 6.68
CA ALA A 92 -11.55 3.91 7.20
C ALA A 92 -11.44 5.26 6.48
N THR A 93 -11.54 5.27 5.15
CA THR A 93 -11.51 6.50 4.35
C THR A 93 -12.71 7.40 4.67
N LEU A 94 -13.92 6.85 4.71
CA LEU A 94 -15.13 7.61 5.05
C LEU A 94 -15.08 8.21 6.46
N LEU A 95 -14.56 7.46 7.44
CA LEU A 95 -14.39 7.96 8.80
C LEU A 95 -13.36 9.10 8.85
N ALA A 96 -12.27 8.98 8.10
CA ALA A 96 -11.27 10.03 8.00
C ALA A 96 -11.83 11.29 7.33
N ASP A 97 -12.61 11.13 6.25
CA ASP A 97 -13.27 12.26 5.58
C ASP A 97 -14.19 13.02 6.52
N ARG A 98 -14.99 12.31 7.32
CA ARG A 98 -15.83 12.94 8.37
C ARG A 98 -14.99 13.70 9.40
N ARG A 99 -13.81 13.20 9.76
CA ARG A 99 -12.91 13.88 10.70
C ARG A 99 -12.24 15.10 10.08
N ILE A 100 -11.88 15.03 8.80
CA ILE A 100 -11.32 16.16 8.04
C ILE A 100 -12.38 17.26 7.93
N ALA A 101 -13.60 16.92 7.52
CA ALA A 101 -14.71 17.85 7.44
C ALA A 101 -15.04 18.49 8.81
N ALA A 102 -14.92 17.73 9.91
CA ALA A 102 -15.11 18.23 11.26
C ALA A 102 -13.90 18.97 11.85
N GLY A 103 -12.79 19.15 11.11
CA GLY A 103 -11.58 19.81 11.59
C GLY A 103 -10.83 19.05 12.70
N ARG A 104 -11.17 17.78 12.97
CA ARG A 104 -10.58 16.95 14.04
C ARG A 104 -9.51 15.99 13.53
N PHE A 105 -9.17 16.07 12.24
CA PHE A 105 -8.20 15.17 11.63
C PHE A 105 -6.78 15.44 12.15
N HIS A 106 -6.13 14.39 12.63
CA HIS A 106 -4.73 14.41 13.03
C HIS A 106 -3.96 13.38 12.22
N PRO A 107 -2.85 13.74 11.55
CA PRO A 107 -2.07 12.81 10.72
C PRO A 107 -1.64 11.55 11.47
N ARG A 108 -1.29 11.65 12.76
CA ARG A 108 -0.94 10.49 13.60
C ARG A 108 -2.00 9.39 13.65
N THR A 109 -3.29 9.72 13.45
CA THR A 109 -4.37 8.72 13.50
C THR A 109 -4.31 7.70 12.37
N ILE A 110 -3.58 7.99 11.29
CA ILE A 110 -3.41 7.07 10.17
C ILE A 110 -2.27 6.07 10.38
N ARG A 111 -1.45 6.25 11.43
CA ARG A 111 -0.21 5.49 11.61
C ARG A 111 -0.43 3.98 11.53
N ARG A 112 -1.48 3.48 12.20
CA ARG A 112 -1.91 2.07 12.17
C ARG A 112 -2.18 1.49 10.77
N TYR A 113 -2.46 2.35 9.78
CA TYR A 113 -2.70 1.93 8.40
C TYR A 113 -1.41 1.86 7.57
N CYS A 114 -0.32 2.46 8.04
CA CYS A 114 0.96 2.50 7.34
C CYS A 114 1.75 1.19 7.49
N GLY A 115 1.47 0.38 8.53
CA GLY A 115 2.10 -0.92 8.74
C GLY A 115 1.80 -1.90 7.60
N ASP A 116 0.52 -2.11 7.27
CA ASP A 116 0.09 -3.05 6.23
C ASP A 116 0.20 -2.45 4.82
N PRO A 117 0.95 -3.07 3.88
CA PRO A 117 1.06 -2.58 2.49
C PRO A 117 -0.31 -2.41 1.80
N CYS A 118 -1.30 -3.22 2.14
CA CYS A 118 -2.67 -3.12 1.62
C CYS A 118 -3.41 -1.87 2.07
N PHE A 119 -3.05 -1.31 3.24
CA PHE A 119 -3.67 -0.13 3.84
C PHE A 119 -2.86 1.15 3.63
N ARG A 120 -1.59 1.08 3.19
CA ARG A 120 -0.79 2.29 2.82
C ARG A 120 -1.48 3.14 1.75
N VAL A 121 -2.19 2.51 0.81
CA VAL A 121 -2.97 3.23 -0.21
C VAL A 121 -4.11 4.04 0.44
N VAL A 122 -4.75 3.47 1.47
CA VAL A 122 -5.79 4.18 2.25
C VAL A 122 -5.18 5.35 2.99
N ALA A 123 -4.04 5.16 3.67
CA ALA A 123 -3.32 6.24 4.34
C ALA A 123 -2.95 7.37 3.38
N ARG A 124 -2.42 7.03 2.19
CA ARG A 124 -2.07 8.00 1.14
C ARG A 124 -3.27 8.79 0.65
N GLU A 125 -4.42 8.14 0.52
CA GLU A 125 -5.65 8.79 0.08
C GLU A 125 -6.22 9.72 1.17
N ILE A 126 -6.22 9.28 2.43
CA ILE A 126 -6.64 10.12 3.56
C ILE A 126 -5.78 11.39 3.65
N LEU A 127 -4.46 11.25 3.54
CA LEU A 127 -3.54 12.39 3.54
C LEU A 127 -3.73 13.31 2.33
N ARG A 128 -4.12 12.75 1.17
CA ARG A 128 -4.49 13.54 -0.01
C ARG A 128 -5.68 14.45 0.30
N ARG A 129 -6.71 13.87 0.90
CA ARG A 129 -7.97 14.55 1.21
C ARG A 129 -7.80 15.57 2.33
N ALA A 130 -6.86 15.34 3.24
CA ALA A 130 -6.44 16.31 4.24
C ALA A 130 -5.60 17.47 3.68
N GLY A 131 -5.30 17.49 2.38
CA GLY A 131 -4.54 18.55 1.73
C GLY A 131 -3.02 18.48 1.93
N ILE A 132 -2.48 17.35 2.40
CA ILE A 132 -1.02 17.23 2.61
C ILE A 132 -0.30 17.08 1.26
N PRO A 133 0.76 17.87 1.00
CA PRO A 133 1.54 17.79 -0.24
C PRO A 133 2.18 16.41 -0.46
N PRO A 134 2.47 16.04 -1.72
CA PRO A 134 2.88 14.68 -2.08
C PRO A 134 4.18 14.23 -1.41
N ASP A 135 5.17 15.10 -1.23
CA ASP A 135 6.47 14.75 -0.64
C ASP A 135 6.35 14.54 0.87
N GLU A 136 5.68 15.46 1.57
CA GLU A 136 5.39 15.33 3.00
C GLU A 136 4.56 14.09 3.29
N ARG A 137 3.60 13.76 2.39
CA ARG A 137 2.81 12.54 2.48
C ARG A 137 3.67 11.28 2.39
N ARG A 138 4.65 11.23 1.50
CA ARG A 138 5.57 10.08 1.38
C ARG A 138 6.40 9.95 2.65
N ALA A 139 7.00 11.04 3.11
CA ALA A 139 7.79 11.06 4.34
C ALA A 139 6.97 10.62 5.57
N LEU A 140 5.72 11.08 5.71
CA LEU A 140 4.83 10.67 6.80
C LEU A 140 4.48 9.18 6.73
N ILE A 141 4.18 8.65 5.54
CA ILE A 141 3.87 7.23 5.37
C ILE A 141 5.07 6.37 5.71
N GLU A 142 6.25 6.73 5.23
CA GLU A 142 7.50 5.99 5.50
C GLU A 142 7.81 5.98 6.99
N ARG A 143 7.83 7.16 7.63
CA ARG A 143 8.05 7.28 9.08
C ARG A 143 7.04 6.47 9.89
N TYR A 144 5.75 6.56 9.56
CA TYR A 144 4.71 5.82 10.27
C TYR A 144 4.75 4.31 10.01
N ALA A 145 5.22 3.89 8.84
CA ALA A 145 5.44 2.47 8.55
C ALA A 145 6.63 1.93 9.35
N GLU A 146 7.69 2.72 9.52
CA GLU A 146 8.84 2.38 10.38
C GLU A 146 8.42 2.29 11.86
N GLU A 147 7.71 3.30 12.37
CA GLU A 147 7.21 3.33 13.76
C GLU A 147 6.27 2.15 14.09
N GLU A 148 5.47 1.66 13.13
CA GLU A 148 4.64 0.46 13.32
C GLU A 148 5.43 -0.84 13.14
N ALA A 149 6.50 -0.86 12.34
CA ALA A 149 7.40 -2.00 12.25
C ALA A 149 8.10 -2.29 13.58
N GLU A 150 8.46 -1.24 14.30
CA GLU A 150 9.07 -1.35 15.62
C GLU A 150 8.09 -1.86 16.69
N ARG A 151 6.78 -1.73 16.44
CA ARG A 151 5.71 -2.13 17.36
C ARG A 151 5.08 -3.49 17.05
N GLY A 152 5.33 -4.06 15.87
CA GLY A 152 4.58 -5.21 15.36
C GLY A 152 5.43 -6.30 14.71
N HIS A 153 4.99 -7.54 14.88
CA HIS A 153 5.56 -8.77 14.34
C HIS A 153 5.35 -8.84 12.82
N THR A 154 6.43 -8.60 12.06
CA THR A 154 6.60 -8.89 10.63
C THR A 154 5.92 -7.98 9.59
N LEU A 155 6.72 -7.19 8.87
CA LEU A 155 6.32 -6.30 7.77
C LEU A 155 7.25 -6.41 6.55
N VAL A 156 6.66 -6.40 5.35
CA VAL A 156 7.35 -6.32 4.06
C VAL A 156 7.29 -4.88 3.53
N PHE A 157 8.45 -4.29 3.25
CA PHE A 157 8.63 -2.95 2.71
C PHE A 157 9.11 -3.02 1.26
N ALA A 158 8.40 -2.41 0.33
CA ALA A 158 8.95 -2.03 -0.96
C ALA A 158 9.36 -0.56 -0.89
N ARG A 159 10.65 -0.25 -1.06
CA ARG A 159 11.20 1.10 -1.08
C ARG A 159 11.15 1.69 -2.50
N ALA A 160 11.21 3.02 -2.59
CA ALA A 160 11.24 3.74 -3.86
C ALA A 160 12.49 3.45 -4.71
N ASP A 161 13.56 2.96 -4.07
CA ASP A 161 14.79 2.46 -4.72
C ASP A 161 14.62 1.05 -5.34
N GLY A 162 13.42 0.48 -5.31
CA GLY A 162 13.13 -0.86 -5.82
C GLY A 162 13.55 -1.99 -4.88
N SER A 163 14.13 -1.70 -3.72
CA SER A 163 14.52 -2.73 -2.76
C SER A 163 13.31 -3.23 -1.96
N VAL A 164 13.26 -4.56 -1.77
CA VAL A 164 12.31 -5.19 -0.86
C VAL A 164 13.03 -5.53 0.43
N GLN A 165 12.60 -4.93 1.54
CA GLN A 165 13.07 -5.24 2.88
C GLN A 165 11.98 -6.00 3.63
N ILE A 166 12.31 -7.21 4.07
CA ILE A 166 11.45 -8.00 4.92
C ILE A 166 11.99 -7.88 6.35
N ARG A 167 11.20 -7.26 7.24
CA ARG A 167 11.46 -7.25 8.68
C ARG A 167 10.50 -8.22 9.33
N VAL A 168 10.99 -9.13 10.16
CA VAL A 168 10.22 -10.06 10.98
C VAL A 168 10.64 -9.78 12.42
N ASP A 169 9.68 -9.54 13.31
CA ASP A 169 9.94 -9.31 14.75
C ASP A 169 11.01 -8.26 15.07
N GLY A 170 10.95 -7.10 14.42
CA GLY A 170 11.93 -6.01 14.62
C GLY A 170 13.34 -6.30 14.09
N LYS A 171 13.65 -7.55 13.68
CA LYS A 171 14.90 -7.92 13.01
C LYS A 171 14.73 -7.84 11.50
N GLN A 172 15.64 -7.11 10.86
CA GLN A 172 15.75 -7.07 9.41
C GLN A 172 16.30 -8.40 8.92
N ILE A 173 15.48 -9.21 8.26
CA ILE A 173 15.90 -10.56 7.83
C ILE A 173 16.71 -10.49 6.53
N ARG A 174 16.36 -9.58 5.59
CA ARG A 174 17.12 -9.42 4.35
C ARG A 174 16.74 -8.14 3.60
N ARG A 175 17.75 -7.44 3.07
CA ARG A 175 17.60 -6.67 1.81
C ARG A 175 17.73 -7.69 0.69
N LEU A 176 16.68 -7.88 -0.10
CA LEU A 176 16.84 -8.58 -1.36
C LEU A 176 17.27 -7.53 -2.41
N PRO A 177 18.54 -7.58 -2.90
CA PRO A 177 18.86 -6.89 -4.14
C PRO A 177 18.03 -7.52 -5.27
N GLN A 178 17.73 -6.73 -6.30
CA GLN A 178 16.99 -7.17 -7.48
C GLN A 178 17.52 -8.54 -7.99
N PRO A 179 16.63 -9.48 -8.38
CA PRO A 179 17.03 -10.53 -9.31
C PRO A 179 17.37 -9.83 -10.63
N GLY A 180 18.65 -9.51 -10.83
CA GLY A 180 19.13 -8.72 -11.97
C GLY A 180 20.39 -7.90 -11.69
N ALA A 181 20.78 -7.69 -10.43
CA ALA A 181 22.08 -7.11 -10.12
C ALA A 181 23.17 -8.19 -10.24
N ILE A 182 23.69 -8.38 -11.45
CA ILE A 182 24.94 -9.10 -11.69
C ILE A 182 26.01 -8.36 -10.88
N ALA A 183 26.47 -8.96 -9.78
CA ALA A 183 27.65 -8.49 -9.09
C ALA A 183 28.84 -8.62 -10.06
N PRO A 184 29.67 -7.59 -10.28
CA PRO A 184 30.93 -7.79 -10.96
C PRO A 184 31.74 -8.80 -10.14
N VAL A 185 32.12 -9.90 -10.79
CA VAL A 185 33.09 -10.87 -10.29
C VAL A 185 34.37 -10.08 -10.01
N GLN A 186 34.76 -9.98 -8.74
CA GLN A 186 36.14 -9.63 -8.43
C GLN A 186 37.00 -10.85 -8.80
N GLN A 187 37.62 -10.79 -9.98
CA GLN A 187 38.80 -11.58 -10.26
C GLN A 187 39.95 -10.99 -9.44
N GLY A 188 40.39 -11.75 -8.45
CA GLY A 188 41.58 -11.49 -7.66
C GLY A 188 42.17 -12.82 -7.23
N GLU A 189 42.91 -13.46 -8.14
CA GLU A 189 44.35 -13.79 -8.05
C GLU A 189 44.74 -14.69 -9.22
#